data_AF-A0A371BVW9-F1
#
_entry.id   AF-A0A371BVW9-F1
#
_cell.length_a   1.000
_cell.length_b   1.000
_cell.length_c   1.000
_cell.angle_alpha   90.00
_cell.angle_beta   90.00
_cell.angle_gamma   90.00
#
_symmetry.space_group_name_H-M   'P 1'
#
loop_
_entity.id
_entity.type
_entity.pdbx_description
1 polymer ?
#
loop_
_entity_poly.entity_id
_entity_poly.type
_entity_poly.pdbx_seq_one_letter_code
_entity_poly.pdbx_strand_id
1 'polypeptide(L)'
;MSNSNQPQQSDTQTGAPRKEAGTWQSMVDNNKALLLRKTGQDTAHWVEQARAAGIRSDRELRDWMRDGFGVTGYAQYAVSWELFGYPEFMLRDADELIDGQYANHPQLRPIADAILAWASATEGVQIQMRKGYVSLHSQRRKFAQVTRSTNSAVDVTLRLDAPAGGRLEQVRTRADDPFTLRVRLVSPDQVDDELLEILTAALEQNS
;
A
#
# COMPACT_ATOMS: atom_id res chain seq x y z
N MET A 1 -43.70 -36.86 -34.00
CA MET A 1 -43.20 -35.68 -33.28
C MET A 1 -41.70 -35.84 -33.13
N SER A 2 -40.94 -34.94 -33.76
CA SER A 2 -39.59 -34.41 -33.42
C SER A 2 -38.52 -35.36 -32.81
N ASN A 3 -37.23 -35.37 -33.17
CA ASN A 3 -36.39 -34.62 -34.10
C ASN A 3 -35.05 -35.37 -34.21
N SER A 4 -34.40 -35.34 -35.38
CA SER A 4 -32.99 -35.69 -35.56
C SER A 4 -32.06 -34.64 -34.92
N ASN A 5 -30.83 -35.01 -34.54
CA ASN A 5 -29.53 -34.43 -34.94
C ASN A 5 -28.42 -34.57 -33.85
N GLN A 6 -27.27 -35.11 -34.26
CA GLN A 6 -25.93 -35.19 -33.58
C GLN A 6 -25.32 -33.79 -33.26
N PRO A 7 -24.13 -33.58 -32.58
CA PRO A 7 -22.92 -34.45 -32.47
C PRO A 7 -22.06 -34.39 -31.15
N GLN A 8 -20.91 -35.07 -31.26
CA GLN A 8 -19.67 -35.20 -30.46
C GLN A 8 -18.98 -33.97 -29.84
N GLN A 9 -18.16 -34.28 -28.79
CA GLN A 9 -16.85 -33.68 -28.39
C GLN A 9 -16.84 -32.20 -27.94
N SER A 10 -16.01 -31.71 -27.02
CA SER A 10 -14.95 -32.22 -26.15
C SER A 10 -14.60 -31.11 -25.13
N ASP A 11 -13.78 -31.47 -24.14
CA ASP A 11 -12.90 -30.59 -23.36
C ASP A 11 -13.48 -29.70 -22.25
N THR A 12 -13.41 -30.29 -21.06
CA THR A 12 -12.74 -29.74 -19.86
C THR A 12 -12.61 -28.22 -19.78
N GLN A 13 -13.50 -27.60 -18.99
CA GLN A 13 -13.16 -26.39 -18.26
C GLN A 13 -13.56 -26.57 -16.80
N THR A 14 -12.72 -27.33 -16.09
CA THR A 14 -12.68 -27.32 -14.63
C THR A 14 -12.33 -25.90 -14.20
N GLY A 15 -13.31 -25.20 -13.62
CA GLY A 15 -13.16 -23.84 -13.15
C GLY A 15 -12.00 -23.69 -12.17
N ALA A 16 -11.01 -22.88 -12.53
CA ALA A 16 -10.11 -22.31 -11.55
C ALA A 16 -10.92 -21.29 -10.71
N PRO A 17 -10.82 -21.32 -9.37
CA PRO A 17 -11.56 -20.40 -8.54
C PRO A 17 -10.99 -18.98 -8.74
N ARG A 18 -11.81 -18.09 -9.30
CA ARG A 18 -11.58 -16.64 -9.27
C ARG A 18 -11.57 -16.19 -7.81
N LYS A 19 -10.38 -16.07 -7.22
CA LYS A 19 -10.18 -15.54 -5.86
C LYS A 19 -9.00 -14.56 -5.85
N GLU A 20 -9.18 -13.42 -6.51
CA GLU A 20 -8.24 -12.28 -6.46
C GLU A 20 -8.87 -11.01 -5.86
N ALA A 21 -10.20 -11.00 -5.69
CA ALA A 21 -10.94 -9.84 -5.21
C ALA A 21 -10.72 -9.59 -3.70
N GLY A 22 -10.61 -10.65 -2.89
CA GLY A 22 -10.76 -10.56 -1.43
C GLY A 22 -9.69 -9.77 -0.67
N THR A 23 -8.45 -9.67 -1.15
CA THR A 23 -7.34 -9.12 -0.35
C THR A 23 -7.28 -7.59 -0.39
N TRP A 24 -7.34 -7.00 -1.58
CA TRP A 24 -7.37 -5.54 -1.71
C TRP A 24 -8.71 -4.96 -1.24
N GLN A 25 -9.82 -5.68 -1.46
CA GLN A 25 -11.12 -5.29 -0.90
C GLN A 25 -11.08 -5.30 0.62
N SER A 26 -10.45 -6.29 1.24
CA SER A 26 -10.24 -6.29 2.69
C SER A 26 -9.40 -5.09 3.16
N MET A 27 -8.35 -4.69 2.42
CA MET A 27 -7.60 -3.47 2.74
C MET A 27 -8.47 -2.22 2.61
N VAL A 28 -9.22 -2.08 1.51
CA VAL A 28 -10.12 -0.96 1.27
C VAL A 28 -11.18 -0.87 2.38
N ASP A 29 -11.77 -2.00 2.75
CA ASP A 29 -12.78 -2.09 3.80
C ASP A 29 -12.18 -1.75 5.17
N ASN A 30 -10.96 -2.18 5.47
CA ASN A 30 -10.25 -1.82 6.69
C ASN A 30 -9.95 -0.31 6.76
N ASN A 31 -9.51 0.30 5.65
CA ASN A 31 -9.24 1.73 5.59
C ASN A 31 -10.54 2.55 5.71
N LYS A 32 -11.64 2.09 5.10
CA LYS A 32 -12.99 2.65 5.26
C LYS A 32 -13.48 2.56 6.72
N ALA A 33 -13.31 1.40 7.35
CA ALA A 33 -13.67 1.20 8.75
C ALA A 33 -12.84 2.07 9.70
N LEU A 34 -11.54 2.24 9.41
CA LEU A 34 -10.66 3.11 10.17
C LEU A 34 -11.04 4.58 10.03
N LEU A 35 -11.35 5.04 8.82
CA LEU A 35 -11.86 6.39 8.57
C LEU A 35 -13.14 6.64 9.35
N LEU A 36 -14.09 5.70 9.29
CA LEU A 36 -15.35 5.79 10.05
C LEU A 36 -15.09 5.83 11.56
N ARG A 37 -14.19 4.98 12.08
CA ARG A 37 -13.81 4.96 13.51
C ARG A 37 -13.18 6.28 13.95
N LYS A 38 -12.27 6.85 13.14
CA LYS A 38 -11.53 8.06 13.49
C LYS A 38 -12.38 9.34 13.36
N THR A 39 -13.30 9.38 12.39
CA THR A 39 -14.00 10.62 12.01
C THR A 39 -15.49 10.61 12.28
N GLY A 40 -16.08 9.44 12.54
CA GLY A 40 -17.52 9.26 12.61
C GLY A 40 -18.25 9.36 11.26
N GLN A 41 -17.52 9.54 10.16
CA GLN A 41 -18.06 9.72 8.81
C GLN A 41 -17.45 8.73 7.82
N ASP A 42 -18.23 8.30 6.84
CA ASP A 42 -17.79 7.34 5.82
C ASP A 42 -17.10 8.02 4.62
N THR A 43 -16.59 7.21 3.69
CA THR A 43 -15.91 7.74 2.50
C THR A 43 -16.82 8.56 1.60
N ALA A 44 -18.12 8.27 1.53
CA ALA A 44 -19.04 9.01 0.68
C ALA A 44 -19.19 10.46 1.15
N HIS A 45 -19.33 10.66 2.46
CA HIS A 45 -19.31 11.98 3.08
C HIS A 45 -18.04 12.74 2.73
N TRP A 46 -16.87 12.13 2.95
CA TRP A 46 -15.59 12.79 2.72
C TRP A 46 -15.32 13.09 1.25
N VAL A 47 -15.75 12.23 0.32
CA VAL A 47 -15.68 12.46 -1.13
C VAL A 47 -16.54 13.65 -1.52
N GLU A 48 -17.76 13.77 -0.99
CA GLU A 48 -18.63 14.92 -1.23
C GLU A 48 -17.97 16.22 -0.75
N GLN A 49 -17.46 16.22 0.49
CA GLN A 49 -16.77 17.38 1.05
C GLN A 49 -15.52 17.77 0.25
N ALA A 50 -14.71 16.79 -0.16
CA ALA A 50 -13.54 17.04 -0.99
C ALA A 50 -13.91 17.63 -2.37
N ARG A 51 -14.98 17.14 -3.00
CA ARG A 51 -15.47 17.72 -4.26
C ARG A 51 -15.97 19.15 -4.08
N ALA A 52 -16.70 19.41 -2.99
CA ALA A 52 -17.20 20.75 -2.65
C ALA A 52 -16.06 21.73 -2.33
N ALA A 53 -15.00 21.26 -1.67
CA ALA A 53 -13.78 22.02 -1.40
C ALA A 53 -12.92 22.25 -2.66
N GLY A 54 -13.27 21.64 -3.79
CA GLY A 54 -12.58 21.84 -5.06
C GLY A 54 -11.31 21.01 -5.22
N ILE A 55 -11.09 20.01 -4.36
CA ILE A 55 -9.88 19.17 -4.36
C ILE A 55 -9.70 18.47 -5.72
N ARG A 56 -8.48 18.51 -6.26
CA ARG A 56 -8.12 17.99 -7.59
C ARG A 56 -7.02 16.94 -7.60
N SER A 57 -6.35 16.70 -6.48
CA SER A 57 -5.26 15.73 -6.39
C SER A 57 -5.19 15.02 -5.04
N ASP A 58 -4.56 13.84 -5.01
CA ASP A 58 -4.26 13.09 -3.78
C ASP A 58 -3.51 13.93 -2.74
N ARG A 59 -2.52 14.72 -3.16
CA ARG A 59 -1.74 15.56 -2.24
C ARG A 59 -2.64 16.60 -1.58
N GLU A 60 -3.41 17.32 -2.39
CA GLU A 60 -4.33 18.35 -1.91
C GLU A 60 -5.38 17.76 -0.98
N LEU A 61 -5.91 16.56 -1.28
CA LEU A 61 -6.83 15.84 -0.41
C LEU A 61 -6.20 15.55 0.95
N ARG A 62 -4.98 14.99 0.96
CA ARG A 62 -4.28 14.64 2.21
C ARG A 62 -3.95 15.86 3.04
N ASP A 63 -3.50 16.94 2.41
CA ASP A 63 -3.21 18.19 3.11
C ASP A 63 -4.50 18.79 3.70
N TRP A 64 -5.58 18.85 2.92
CA TRP A 64 -6.88 19.33 3.37
C TRP A 64 -7.47 18.51 4.53
N MET A 65 -7.39 17.17 4.46
CA MET A 65 -7.87 16.28 5.54
C MET A 65 -7.04 16.40 6.81
N ARG A 66 -5.71 16.53 6.69
CA ARG A 66 -4.81 16.73 7.83
C ARG A 66 -5.06 18.09 8.49
N ASP A 67 -4.99 19.17 7.70
CA ASP A 67 -4.97 20.53 8.22
C ASP A 67 -6.36 20.99 8.66
N GLY A 68 -7.42 20.54 7.99
CA GLY A 68 -8.79 20.90 8.33
C GLY A 68 -9.41 20.03 9.43
N PHE A 69 -9.00 18.76 9.52
CA PHE A 69 -9.75 17.77 10.30
C PHE A 69 -8.88 16.82 11.15
N GLY A 70 -7.56 16.98 11.12
CA GLY A 70 -6.62 16.11 11.84
C GLY A 70 -6.68 14.65 11.39
N VAL A 71 -7.25 14.39 10.21
CA VAL A 71 -7.37 13.04 9.67
C VAL A 71 -6.14 12.75 8.86
N THR A 72 -5.42 11.70 9.24
CA THR A 72 -4.11 11.37 8.69
C THR A 72 -3.94 9.87 8.45
N GLY A 73 -2.91 9.50 7.71
CA GLY A 73 -2.58 8.11 7.36
C GLY A 73 -3.70 7.40 6.59
N TYR A 74 -3.98 6.14 6.96
CA TYR A 74 -4.88 5.25 6.21
C TYR A 74 -6.31 5.71 6.00
N ALA A 75 -6.81 6.54 6.90
CA ALA A 75 -8.13 7.13 6.75
C ALA A 75 -8.21 7.99 5.48
N GLN A 76 -7.14 8.70 5.12
CA GLN A 76 -7.10 9.55 3.93
C GLN A 76 -7.12 8.74 2.62
N TYR A 77 -6.44 7.57 2.58
CA TYR A 77 -6.39 6.75 1.37
C TYR A 77 -7.74 6.15 0.98
N ALA A 78 -8.59 5.84 1.96
CA ALA A 78 -9.96 5.39 1.69
C ALA A 78 -10.75 6.43 0.88
N VAL A 79 -10.57 7.72 1.19
CA VAL A 79 -11.21 8.82 0.47
C VAL A 79 -10.54 9.04 -0.89
N SER A 80 -9.21 8.96 -0.94
CA SER A 80 -8.43 9.14 -2.17
C SER A 80 -8.85 8.16 -3.26
N TRP A 81 -8.97 6.87 -2.91
CA TRP A 81 -9.35 5.84 -3.88
C TRP A 81 -10.77 5.97 -4.40
N GLU A 82 -11.70 6.41 -3.56
CA GLU A 82 -13.08 6.68 -4.01
C GLU A 82 -13.16 7.94 -4.88
N LEU A 83 -12.26 8.92 -4.66
CA LEU A 83 -12.28 10.18 -5.39
C LEU A 83 -11.57 10.10 -6.75
N PHE A 84 -10.43 9.40 -6.80
CA PHE A 84 -9.51 9.38 -7.95
C PHE A 84 -9.36 8.02 -8.62
N GLY A 85 -9.93 6.96 -8.04
CA GLY A 85 -9.80 5.60 -8.52
C GLY A 85 -8.61 4.85 -7.92
N TYR A 86 -8.54 3.55 -8.20
CA TYR A 86 -7.44 2.70 -7.74
C TYR A 86 -6.21 2.89 -8.63
N PRO A 87 -5.00 2.86 -8.06
CA PRO A 87 -3.77 2.86 -8.85
C PRO A 87 -3.71 1.65 -9.79
N GLU A 88 -3.27 1.86 -11.05
CA GLU A 88 -3.26 0.80 -12.06
C GLU A 88 -2.39 -0.42 -11.71
N PHE A 89 -1.35 -0.24 -10.89
CA PHE A 89 -0.51 -1.37 -10.49
C PHE A 89 -1.23 -2.35 -9.55
N MET A 90 -2.36 -1.98 -8.93
CA MET A 90 -3.22 -2.89 -8.17
C MET A 90 -4.12 -3.75 -9.07
N LEU A 91 -3.96 -3.70 -10.40
CA LEU A 91 -4.92 -4.32 -11.31
C LEU A 91 -4.47 -5.63 -11.96
N ARG A 92 -3.19 -5.94 -12.31
CA ARG A 92 -2.90 -7.18 -13.10
C ARG A 92 -1.59 -7.99 -12.96
N ASP A 93 -0.40 -7.46 -12.64
CA ASP A 93 0.84 -8.30 -12.62
C ASP A 93 1.69 -8.16 -11.34
N ALA A 94 1.54 -7.04 -10.62
CA ALA A 94 2.20 -6.87 -9.32
C ALA A 94 1.55 -7.77 -8.25
N ASP A 95 0.29 -8.14 -8.45
CA ASP A 95 -0.54 -8.91 -7.53
C ASP A 95 0.02 -10.30 -7.27
N GLU A 96 0.42 -11.05 -8.30
CA GLU A 96 1.02 -12.38 -8.11
C GLU A 96 2.33 -12.33 -7.30
N LEU A 97 3.16 -11.29 -7.53
CA LEU A 97 4.43 -11.15 -6.83
C LEU A 97 4.24 -10.75 -5.37
N ILE A 98 3.30 -9.86 -5.06
CA ILE A 98 3.01 -9.47 -3.67
C ILE A 98 2.22 -10.56 -2.94
N ASP A 99 1.28 -11.23 -3.62
CA ASP A 99 0.58 -12.40 -3.06
C ASP A 99 1.58 -13.50 -2.73
N GLY A 100 2.53 -13.78 -3.63
CA GLY A 100 3.61 -14.72 -3.39
C GLY A 100 4.49 -14.38 -2.18
N GLN A 101 4.72 -13.09 -1.89
CA GLN A 101 5.50 -12.67 -0.70
C GLN A 101 4.81 -13.00 0.62
N TYR A 102 3.47 -13.01 0.63
CA TYR A 102 2.65 -13.12 1.83
C TYR A 102 1.73 -14.35 1.87
N ALA A 103 1.79 -15.26 0.89
CA ALA A 103 0.92 -16.44 0.80
C ALA A 103 0.87 -17.26 2.10
N ASN A 104 2.01 -17.41 2.78
CA ASN A 104 2.11 -18.15 4.05
C ASN A 104 2.01 -17.25 5.30
N HIS A 105 1.87 -15.94 5.11
CA HIS A 105 1.80 -14.93 6.18
C HIS A 105 0.77 -13.83 5.85
N PRO A 106 -0.49 -14.18 5.53
CA PRO A 106 -1.49 -13.23 5.06
C PRO A 106 -1.80 -12.14 6.09
N GLN A 107 -1.58 -12.39 7.38
CA GLN A 107 -1.75 -11.41 8.46
C GLN A 107 -0.80 -10.21 8.38
N LEU A 108 0.37 -10.36 7.72
CA LEU A 108 1.34 -9.27 7.53
C LEU A 108 1.10 -8.46 6.26
N ARG A 109 0.28 -8.99 5.34
CA ARG A 109 0.00 -8.38 4.06
C ARG A 109 -0.59 -6.96 4.18
N PRO A 110 -1.52 -6.68 5.12
CA PRO A 110 -2.09 -5.34 5.23
C PRO A 110 -1.06 -4.27 5.59
N ILE A 111 0.09 -4.61 6.20
CA ILE A 111 1.17 -3.63 6.42
C ILE A 111 1.78 -3.20 5.08
N ALA A 112 2.06 -4.17 4.20
CA ALA A 112 2.67 -3.90 2.91
C ALA A 112 1.73 -3.14 1.98
N ASP A 113 0.47 -3.57 1.88
CA ASP A 113 -0.51 -2.91 1.01
C ASP A 113 -0.66 -1.43 1.35
N ALA A 114 -0.59 -1.15 2.64
CA ALA A 114 -0.89 0.15 3.14
C ALA A 114 0.37 1.07 3.01
N ILE A 115 1.60 0.52 2.98
CA ILE A 115 2.77 1.27 2.48
C ILE A 115 2.69 1.51 0.95
N LEU A 116 2.18 0.54 0.17
CA LEU A 116 2.01 0.70 -1.28
C LEU A 116 0.95 1.76 -1.62
N ALA A 117 -0.10 1.88 -0.79
CA ALA A 117 -1.08 2.95 -0.87
C ALA A 117 -0.40 4.33 -0.76
N TRP A 118 0.43 4.54 0.26
CA TRP A 118 1.21 5.77 0.41
C TRP A 118 2.10 6.02 -0.81
N ALA A 119 2.84 5.00 -1.24
CA ALA A 119 3.77 5.13 -2.37
C ALA A 119 3.03 5.50 -3.67
N SER A 120 1.84 4.96 -3.90
CA SER A 120 1.02 5.27 -5.08
C SER A 120 0.50 6.69 -5.13
N ALA A 121 0.18 7.25 -3.96
CA ALA A 121 -0.40 8.57 -3.78
C ALA A 121 0.68 9.68 -3.57
N THR A 122 1.96 9.30 -3.61
CA THR A 122 3.09 10.19 -3.36
C THR A 122 3.85 10.43 -4.65
N GLU A 123 3.80 11.68 -5.10
CA GLU A 123 4.54 12.14 -6.27
C GLU A 123 6.05 11.88 -6.12
N GLY A 124 6.68 11.48 -7.22
CA GLY A 124 8.11 11.18 -7.24
C GLY A 124 8.46 9.77 -6.74
N VAL A 125 7.49 8.98 -6.27
CA VAL A 125 7.70 7.58 -5.88
C VAL A 125 7.37 6.65 -7.04
N GLN A 126 8.31 5.78 -7.37
CA GLN A 126 8.15 4.65 -8.28
C GLN A 126 8.20 3.34 -7.48
N ILE A 127 7.20 2.48 -7.69
CA ILE A 127 7.10 1.16 -7.04
C ILE A 127 7.72 0.11 -7.97
N GLN A 128 8.61 -0.71 -7.43
CA GLN A 128 9.13 -1.89 -8.13
C GLN A 128 8.86 -3.15 -7.32
N MET A 129 7.96 -3.98 -7.83
CA MET A 129 7.64 -5.27 -7.24
C MET A 129 8.78 -6.29 -7.53
N ARG A 130 9.16 -7.06 -6.52
CA ARG A 130 10.15 -8.15 -6.62
C ARG A 130 9.60 -9.40 -5.92
N LYS A 131 10.18 -10.56 -6.20
CA LYS A 131 9.71 -11.84 -5.63
C LYS A 131 9.70 -11.90 -4.10
N GLY A 132 10.61 -11.19 -3.44
CA GLY A 132 10.80 -11.27 -1.98
C GLY A 132 10.62 -9.95 -1.23
N TYR A 133 10.40 -8.85 -1.94
CA TYR A 133 10.29 -7.52 -1.35
C TYR A 133 9.68 -6.54 -2.35
N VAL A 134 9.35 -5.35 -1.88
CA VAL A 134 9.01 -4.20 -2.74
C VAL A 134 10.07 -3.13 -2.59
N SER A 135 10.56 -2.60 -3.71
CA SER A 135 11.45 -1.42 -3.69
C SER A 135 10.66 -0.16 -3.98
N LEU A 136 10.95 0.91 -3.24
CA LEU A 136 10.48 2.26 -3.51
C LEU A 136 11.64 3.11 -4.02
N HIS A 137 11.42 3.78 -5.14
CA HIS A 137 12.43 4.56 -5.86
C HIS A 137 11.98 6.00 -6.00
N SER A 138 12.91 6.93 -5.84
CA SER A 138 12.76 8.28 -6.38
C SER A 138 13.14 8.26 -7.86
N GLN A 139 13.06 9.41 -8.53
CA GLN A 139 13.60 9.57 -9.89
C GLN A 139 15.10 9.23 -9.97
N ARG A 140 15.84 9.47 -8.88
CA ARG A 140 17.29 9.31 -8.87
C ARG A 140 17.72 7.91 -8.45
N ARG A 141 17.11 7.33 -7.41
CA ARG A 141 17.57 6.06 -6.83
C ARG A 141 16.57 5.44 -5.85
N LYS A 142 16.77 4.15 -5.54
CA LYS A 142 16.06 3.47 -4.46
C LYS A 142 16.26 4.19 -3.13
N PHE A 143 15.19 4.42 -2.39
CA PHE A 143 15.24 5.06 -1.06
C PHE A 143 14.64 4.18 0.04
N ALA A 144 13.75 3.24 -0.28
CA ALA A 144 13.21 2.30 0.70
C ALA A 144 13.01 0.89 0.13
N GLN A 145 12.98 -0.10 1.02
CA GLN A 145 12.61 -1.48 0.72
C GLN A 145 11.63 -2.00 1.77
N VAL A 146 10.48 -2.49 1.33
CA VAL A 146 9.48 -3.15 2.16
C VAL A 146 9.69 -4.65 2.06
N THR A 147 9.98 -5.33 3.16
CA THR A 147 10.31 -6.76 3.17
C THR A 147 9.63 -7.46 4.31
N ARG A 148 8.96 -8.58 4.03
CA ARG A 148 8.58 -9.54 5.07
C ARG A 148 9.85 -10.19 5.64
N SER A 149 10.43 -9.55 6.65
CA SER A 149 11.74 -9.90 7.20
C SER A 149 11.69 -11.15 8.08
N THR A 150 10.54 -11.40 8.70
CA THR A 150 10.30 -12.53 9.61
C THR A 150 8.90 -13.10 9.40
N ASN A 151 8.53 -14.12 10.18
CA ASN A 151 7.17 -14.68 10.15
C ASN A 151 6.12 -13.79 10.83
N SER A 152 6.55 -12.73 11.53
CA SER A 152 5.68 -11.86 12.32
C SER A 152 5.94 -10.35 12.11
N ALA A 153 6.77 -9.98 11.14
CA ALA A 153 7.10 -8.57 10.91
C ALA A 153 7.41 -8.25 9.44
N VAL A 154 7.12 -7.00 9.09
CA VAL A 154 7.58 -6.34 7.87
C VAL A 154 8.61 -5.29 8.28
N ASP A 155 9.78 -5.33 7.67
CA ASP A 155 10.81 -4.30 7.83
C ASP A 155 10.75 -3.33 6.64
N VAL A 156 10.78 -2.04 6.92
CA VAL A 156 11.03 -0.98 5.95
C VAL A 156 12.48 -0.54 6.14
N THR A 157 13.38 -0.98 5.27
CA THR A 157 14.78 -0.50 5.29
C THR A 157 14.89 0.77 4.47
N LEU A 158 15.69 1.72 4.95
CA LEU A 158 15.71 3.10 4.48
C LEU A 158 17.13 3.51 4.11
N ARG A 159 17.27 4.15 2.96
CA ARG A 159 18.41 5.01 2.67
C ARG A 159 18.09 6.38 3.22
N LEU A 160 18.53 6.65 4.44
CA LEU A 160 18.21 7.86 5.19
C LEU A 160 19.42 8.26 6.03
N ASP A 161 19.82 9.52 5.94
CA ASP A 161 20.78 10.12 6.85
C ASP A 161 20.02 10.69 8.07
N ALA A 162 20.00 9.89 9.14
CA ALA A 162 19.39 10.21 10.43
C ALA A 162 20.05 9.37 11.53
N PRO A 163 20.08 9.85 12.79
CA PRO A 163 20.52 9.01 13.89
C PRO A 163 19.52 7.87 14.14
N ALA A 164 20.03 6.69 14.51
CA ALA A 164 19.17 5.63 15.05
C ALA A 164 18.56 6.08 16.40
N GLY A 165 17.30 5.74 16.63
CA GLY A 165 16.55 6.18 17.80
C GLY A 165 15.03 6.16 17.56
N GLY A 166 14.26 6.06 18.63
CA GLY A 166 12.80 5.91 18.54
C GLY A 166 12.44 4.64 17.76
N ARG A 167 11.76 4.80 16.62
CA ARG A 167 11.37 3.69 15.73
C ARG A 167 12.43 3.31 14.70
N LEU A 168 13.49 4.12 14.55
CA LEU A 168 14.61 3.83 13.64
C LEU A 168 15.62 2.91 14.33
N GLU A 169 15.67 1.67 13.86
CA GLU A 169 16.64 0.67 14.29
C GLU A 169 17.85 0.63 13.35
N GLN A 170 19.04 0.54 13.93
CA GLN A 170 20.27 0.28 13.18
C GLN A 170 20.25 -1.13 12.59
N VAL A 171 20.50 -1.24 11.29
CA VAL A 171 20.71 -2.51 10.58
C VAL A 171 22.21 -2.74 10.41
N ARG A 172 22.65 -3.96 10.70
CA ARG A 172 24.01 -4.39 10.36
C ARG A 172 24.08 -4.71 8.87
N THR A 173 24.80 -3.88 8.14
CA THR A 173 25.02 -4.02 6.70
C THR A 173 26.52 -3.98 6.38
N ARG A 174 26.87 -4.07 5.10
CA ARG A 174 28.25 -3.85 4.64
C ARG A 174 28.60 -2.36 4.78
N ALA A 175 29.89 -2.04 4.88
CA ALA A 175 30.35 -0.67 5.15
C ALA A 175 29.78 0.38 4.19
N ASP A 176 29.60 0.03 2.91
CA ASP A 176 29.10 0.94 1.86
C ASP A 176 27.61 0.75 1.53
N ASP A 177 26.89 -0.07 2.31
CA ASP A 177 25.46 -0.28 2.09
C ASP A 177 24.67 0.90 2.68
N PRO A 178 23.94 1.67 1.85
CA PRO A 178 23.25 2.86 2.30
C PRO A 178 21.93 2.56 3.03
N PHE A 179 21.50 1.29 3.12
CA PHE A 179 20.29 0.89 3.86
C PHE A 179 20.61 0.51 5.31
N THR A 180 21.18 1.46 6.05
CA THR A 180 21.68 1.25 7.42
C THR A 180 20.60 1.38 8.49
N LEU A 181 19.43 1.90 8.15
CA LEU A 181 18.30 2.10 9.07
C LEU A 181 17.09 1.26 8.64
N ARG A 182 16.29 0.85 9.62
CA ARG A 182 14.96 0.27 9.38
C ARG A 182 13.91 0.75 10.37
N VAL A 183 12.65 0.66 9.95
CA VAL A 183 11.50 0.60 10.86
C VAL A 183 10.90 -0.79 10.77
N ARG A 184 10.65 -1.42 11.92
CA ARG A 184 9.98 -2.74 12.00
C ARG A 184 8.50 -2.56 12.35
N LEU A 185 7.66 -3.28 11.62
CA LEU A 185 6.21 -3.20 11.72
C LEU A 185 5.62 -4.58 11.98
N VAL A 186 4.75 -4.68 12.99
CA VAL A 186 4.06 -5.92 13.39
C VAL A 186 2.55 -5.80 13.28
N SER A 187 2.02 -4.59 13.07
CA SER A 187 0.60 -4.36 12.78
C SER A 187 0.40 -3.23 11.76
N PRO A 188 -0.76 -3.20 11.08
CA PRO A 188 -1.08 -2.13 10.13
C PRO A 188 -1.18 -0.76 10.81
N ASP A 189 -1.69 -0.68 12.04
CA ASP A 189 -1.82 0.58 12.78
C ASP A 189 -0.48 1.32 12.99
N GLN A 190 0.65 0.63 12.85
CA GLN A 190 1.99 1.20 12.97
C GLN A 190 2.48 1.91 11.71
N VAL A 191 1.73 1.87 10.61
CA VAL A 191 1.99 2.80 9.50
C VAL A 191 1.10 4.03 9.70
N ASP A 192 1.57 4.79 10.66
CA ASP A 192 1.05 6.05 11.14
C ASP A 192 1.87 7.20 10.54
N ASP A 193 1.54 8.42 10.94
CA ASP A 193 2.15 9.63 10.38
C ASP A 193 3.66 9.68 10.61
N GLU A 194 4.14 9.19 11.75
CA GLU A 194 5.58 9.12 12.04
C GLU A 194 6.31 8.26 10.99
N LEU A 195 5.77 7.10 10.61
CA LEU A 195 6.38 6.30 9.55
C LEU A 195 6.31 6.99 8.19
N LEU A 196 5.18 7.64 7.87
CA LEU A 196 5.01 8.31 6.57
C LEU A 196 5.91 9.54 6.45
N GLU A 197 6.16 10.26 7.54
CA GLU A 197 7.14 11.35 7.64
C GLU A 197 8.56 10.83 7.42
N ILE A 198 8.93 9.71 8.03
CA ILE A 198 10.23 9.05 7.80
C ILE A 198 10.41 8.65 6.32
N LEU A 199 9.38 8.06 5.71
CA LEU A 199 9.39 7.69 4.29
C LEU A 199 9.49 8.92 3.37
N THR A 200 8.84 10.01 3.75
CA THR A 200 8.91 11.29 3.02
C THR A 200 10.30 11.92 3.13
N ALA A 201 10.88 11.98 4.32
CA ALA A 201 12.25 12.45 4.51
C ALA A 201 13.27 11.61 3.73
N ALA A 202 13.09 10.28 3.72
CA ALA A 202 13.91 9.40 2.90
C ALA A 202 13.71 9.70 1.40
N LEU A 203 12.48 9.89 0.92
CA LEU A 203 12.23 10.28 -0.48
C LEU A 203 12.95 11.59 -0.84
N GLU A 204 12.82 12.62 -0.01
CA GLU A 204 13.41 13.96 -0.25
C GLU A 204 14.95 13.91 -0.34
N GLN A 205 15.61 13.26 0.62
CA GLN A 205 17.08 13.10 0.59
C GLN A 205 17.59 12.28 -0.61
N ASN A 206 16.68 11.53 -1.25
CA ASN A 206 16.99 10.62 -2.34
C ASN A 206 16.45 11.07 -3.69
N SER A 207 15.68 12.14 -3.76
CA SER A 207 15.19 12.70 -5.02
C SER A 207 16.28 13.44 -5.77
#